data_AF-A0A3M1KZ53-F1
#
_entry.id   AF-A0A3M1KZ53-F1
#
_cell.length_a   1.000
_cell.length_b   1.000
_cell.length_c   1.000
_cell.angle_alpha   90.00
_cell.angle_beta   90.00
_cell.angle_gamma   90.00
#
_symmetry.space_group_name_H-M   'P 1'
#
loop_
_entity.id
_entity.type
_entity.pdbx_description
1 polymer ?
#
loop_
_entity_poly.entity_id
_entity_poly.type
_entity_poly.pdbx_seq_one_letter_code
_entity_poly.pdbx_strand_id
1 'polypeptide(L)' 'MPVQITIRDVPEAVRDELAARAARARKSMQQYLREELERLAARPQLDDWLARVRQRKQAAGRRVSRREILRQRDADRR' A
#
# COMPACT_ATOMS: atom_id res chain seq x y z
N MET A 1 -17.73 -7.53 10.78
CA MET A 1 -19.04 -7.10 10.24
C MET A 1 -18.92 -6.99 8.73
N PRO A 2 -19.89 -7.46 7.94
CA PRO A 2 -19.85 -7.30 6.48
C PRO A 2 -19.98 -5.81 6.13
N VAL A 3 -19.12 -5.32 5.25
CA VAL A 3 -19.16 -3.96 4.72
C VAL A 3 -19.62 -4.05 3.27
N GLN A 4 -20.74 -3.43 2.93
CA GLN A 4 -21.26 -3.35 1.57
C GLN A 4 -20.89 -2.01 0.96
N ILE A 5 -20.31 -2.04 -0.24
CA ILE A 5 -19.94 -0.85 -1.01
C ILE A 5 -20.72 -0.86 -2.32
N THR A 6 -21.41 0.23 -2.62
CA THR A 6 -22.13 0.43 -3.88
C THR A 6 -21.50 1.59 -4.63
N ILE A 7 -21.01 1.33 -5.84
CA ILE A 7 -20.43 2.36 -6.72
C ILE A 7 -21.51 2.77 -7.72
N ARG A 8 -21.87 4.06 -7.72
CA ARG A 8 -22.89 4.62 -8.61
C ARG A 8 -22.22 5.16 -9.88
N ASP A 9 -23.03 5.28 -10.93
CA ASP A 9 -22.66 5.95 -12.19
C ASP A 9 -21.41 5.35 -12.87
N VAL A 10 -21.22 4.04 -12.75
CA VAL A 10 -20.16 3.32 -13.45
C VAL A 10 -20.55 3.17 -14.92
N PRO A 11 -19.75 3.68 -15.88
CA PRO A 11 -20.04 3.48 -17.29
C PRO A 11 -20.10 2.01 -17.63
N GLU A 12 -21.06 1.62 -18.47
CA GLU A 12 -21.29 0.22 -18.82
C GLU A 12 -20.04 -0.45 -19.42
N ALA A 13 -19.32 0.27 -20.27
CA ALA A 13 -18.05 -0.19 -20.83
C ALA A 13 -16.99 -0.53 -19.76
N VAL A 14 -16.94 0.24 -18.66
CA VAL A 14 -16.01 -0.02 -17.55
C VAL A 14 -16.45 -1.25 -16.76
N ARG A 15 -17.75 -1.39 -16.49
CA ARG A 15 -18.31 -2.58 -15.84
C ARG A 15 -17.97 -3.84 -16.64
N ASP A 16 -18.16 -3.80 -17.95
CA ASP A 16 -17.98 -4.96 -18.82
C ASP A 16 -16.52 -5.35 -18.95
N GLU A 17 -15.60 -4.38 -19.06
CA GLU A 17 -14.16 -4.65 -19.03
C GLU A 17 -13.73 -5.27 -17.70
N LEU A 18 -14.24 -4.77 -16.56
CA LEU A 18 -13.95 -5.35 -15.24
C LEU A 18 -14.52 -6.76 -15.10
N ALA A 19 -15.73 -7.02 -15.63
CA ALA A 19 -16.32 -8.35 -15.66
C ALA A 19 -15.49 -9.31 -16.53
N ALA A 20 -15.01 -8.84 -17.70
CA ALA A 20 -14.13 -9.62 -18.56
C ALA A 20 -12.78 -9.92 -17.90
N ARG A 21 -12.22 -8.99 -17.12
CA ARG A 21 -11.01 -9.23 -16.31
C ARG A 21 -11.25 -10.24 -15.19
N ALA A 22 -12.38 -10.13 -14.50
CA ALA A 22 -12.78 -11.08 -13.47
C ALA A 22 -12.93 -12.50 -14.05
N ALA A 23 -13.60 -12.63 -15.20
CA ALA A 23 -13.77 -13.90 -15.91
C ALA A 23 -12.43 -14.50 -16.34
N ARG A 24 -11.51 -13.69 -16.90
CA ARG A 24 -10.14 -14.11 -17.24
C ARG A 24 -9.37 -14.60 -16.01
N ALA A 25 -9.58 -13.98 -14.86
CA ALA A 25 -8.98 -14.40 -13.59
C ALA A 25 -9.71 -15.58 -12.93
N ARG A 26 -10.79 -16.11 -13.53
CA ARG A 26 -11.71 -17.12 -12.96
C ARG A 26 -12.26 -16.73 -11.59
N LYS A 27 -12.59 -15.45 -11.43
CA LYS A 27 -13.14 -14.87 -10.19
C LYS A 27 -14.52 -14.29 -10.46
N SER A 28 -15.36 -14.26 -9.43
CA SER A 28 -16.59 -13.47 -9.48
C SER A 28 -16.24 -11.97 -9.54
N MET A 29 -17.14 -11.17 -10.12
CA MET A 29 -16.95 -9.71 -10.20
C MET A 29 -16.72 -9.08 -8.82
N GLN A 30 -17.49 -9.50 -7.81
CA GLN A 30 -17.32 -9.02 -6.43
C GLN A 30 -15.97 -9.41 -5.83
N GLN A 31 -15.51 -10.65 -6.05
CA GLN A 31 -14.21 -11.09 -5.55
C GLN A 31 -13.07 -10.34 -6.23
N TYR A 32 -13.14 -10.17 -7.55
CA TYR A 32 -12.14 -9.42 -8.31
C TYR A 32 -12.05 -7.97 -7.83
N LEU A 33 -13.19 -7.29 -7.65
CA LEU A 33 -13.24 -5.92 -7.14
C LEU A 33 -12.71 -5.80 -5.71
N ARG A 34 -13.06 -6.74 -4.82
CA ARG A 34 -12.52 -6.76 -3.45
C ARG A 34 -11.00 -6.80 -3.46
N GLU A 35 -10.41 -7.69 -4.24
CA GLU A 35 -8.95 -7.81 -4.32
C GLU A 35 -8.29 -6.57 -4.93
N GLU A 36 -8.92 -5.92 -5.93
CA GLU A 36 -8.42 -4.65 -6.47
C GLU A 36 -8.48 -3.54 -5.42
N LEU A 37 -9.55 -3.47 -4.62
CA LEU A 37 -9.66 -2.52 -3.52
C LEU A 37 -8.61 -2.78 -2.43
N GLU A 38 -8.35 -4.05 -2.10
CA GLU A 38 -7.27 -4.45 -1.19
C GLU A 38 -5.90 -4.06 -1.75
N ARG A 39 -5.64 -4.29 -3.03
CA ARG A 39 -4.40 -3.85 -3.71
C ARG A 39 -4.24 -2.34 -3.67
N LEU A 40 -5.32 -1.59 -3.88
CA LEU A 40 -5.34 -0.14 -3.83
C LEU A 40 -5.03 0.36 -2.41
N ALA A 41 -5.64 -0.25 -1.39
CA ALA A 41 -5.40 0.09 0.02
C ALA A 41 -3.99 -0.33 0.50
N ALA A 42 -3.45 -1.43 -0.03
CA ALA A 42 -2.11 -1.92 0.28
C ALA A 42 -1.00 -1.03 -0.27
N ARG A 43 -1.30 -0.19 -1.28
CA ARG A 43 -0.40 0.85 -1.80
C ARG A 43 -0.80 2.19 -1.20
N PRO A 44 -0.32 2.56 0.01
CA PRO A 44 -0.48 3.92 0.49
C PRO A 44 0.10 4.86 -0.57
N GLN A 45 -0.63 5.93 -0.88
CA GLN A 45 -0.11 7.04 -1.67
C GLN A 45 1.27 7.40 -1.10
N LEU A 46 2.25 7.65 -1.96
CA LEU A 46 3.65 7.89 -1.55
C LEU A 46 3.71 8.93 -0.43
N ASP A 47 2.83 9.92 -0.45
CA ASP A 47 2.70 10.97 0.55
C ASP A 47 2.25 10.45 1.92
N ASP A 48 1.27 9.54 2.00
CA ASP A 48 0.85 8.90 3.25
C ASP A 48 1.94 8.00 3.81
N TRP A 49 2.68 7.31 2.93
CA TRP A 49 3.83 6.53 3.35
C TRP A 49 4.97 7.42 3.87
N LEU A 50 5.28 8.52 3.18
CA LEU A 50 6.27 9.51 3.61
C LEU A 50 5.88 10.16 4.93
N ALA A 51 4.60 10.47 5.14
CA ALA A 51 4.09 11.00 6.40
C ALA A 51 4.29 9.99 7.54
N ARG A 52 3.97 8.71 7.32
CA ARG A 52 4.20 7.63 8.30
C ARG A 52 5.69 7.42 8.60
N VAL A 53 6.56 7.47 7.59
CA VAL A 53 8.02 7.36 7.77
C VAL A 53 8.56 8.54 8.57
N ARG A 54 8.13 9.77 8.26
CA ARG A 54 8.52 10.97 9.03
C ARG A 54 8.05 10.85 10.49
N GLN A 55 6.81 10.43 10.73
CA GLN A 55 6.27 10.25 12.07
C GLN A 55 7.04 9.17 12.86
N ARG A 56 7.33 8.02 12.25
CA ARG A 56 8.16 6.96 12.86
C ARG A 56 9.57 7.44 13.16
N LYS A 57 10.19 8.20 12.26
CA LYS A 57 11.54 8.75 12.45
C LYS A 57 11.60 9.75 13.61
N GLN A 58 10.55 10.55 13.81
CA GLN A 58 10.45 11.45 14.96
C GLN A 58 10.20 10.68 16.26
N ALA A 59 9.30 9.68 16.23
CA ALA A 59 8.94 8.87 17.40
C ALA A 59 10.09 7.95 17.88
N ALA A 60 10.94 7.46 16.97
CA ALA A 60 12.05 6.59 17.31
C ALA A 60 13.11 7.25 18.21
N GLY A 61 13.10 8.58 18.34
CA GLY A 61 13.89 9.35 19.31
C GLY A 61 15.42 9.29 19.15
N ARG A 62 15.94 8.33 18.38
CA ARG A 62 17.37 8.05 18.23
C ARG A 62 17.82 8.48 16.84
N ARG A 63 18.51 9.63 16.78
CA ARG A 63 19.19 10.09 15.58
C ARG A 63 20.62 9.58 15.62
N VAL A 64 20.95 8.58 14.81
CA VAL A 64 22.34 8.15 14.66
C VAL A 64 23.07 9.16 13.80
N SER A 65 24.09 9.81 14.36
CA SER A 65 24.88 10.79 13.61
C SER A 65 25.79 10.08 12.61
N ARG A 66 26.14 10.75 11.50
CA ARG A 66 27.07 10.19 10.49
C ARG A 66 28.39 9.73 11.12
N ARG A 67 28.90 10.46 12.12
CA ARG A 67 30.12 10.11 12.87
C ARG A 67 29.96 8.81 13.67
N GLU A 68 28.78 8.54 14.20
CA GLU A 68 28.47 7.36 14.99
C GLU A 68 28.30 6.11 14.12
N ILE A 69 27.71 6.27 12.92
CA ILE A 69 27.66 5.20 11.90
C ILE A 69 29.08 4.79 11.50
N LEU A 70 29.96 5.76 11.22
CA LEU A 70 31.35 5.48 10.83
C LEU A 70 32.13 4.81 11.97
N ARG A 71 31.96 5.28 13.22
CA ARG A 71 32.61 4.65 14.38
C ARG A 71 32.18 3.20 14.60
N GLN A 72 30.88 2.89 14.51
CA GLN A 72 30.37 1.53 14.65
C GLN A 72 30.88 0.61 13.54
N ARG A 73 30.87 1.09 12.28
CA ARG A 73 31.42 0.36 11.13
C ARG A 73 32.91 0.05 11.27
N ASP A 74 33.68 0.99 11.79
CA ASP A 74 35.14 0.83 11.93
C ASP A 74 35.50 -0.02 13.17
N ALA A 75 34.60 -0.13 14.15
CA ALA A 75 34.73 -1.05 15.28
C ALA A 75 34.49 -2.52 14.89
N ASP A 76 33.56 -2.77 13.97
CA ASP A 76 33.26 -4.12 13.43
C ASP A 76 34.38 -4.70 12.53
N ARG A 77 35.35 -3.87 12.12
CA ARG A 77 36.47 -4.28 11.24
C ARG A 77 37.77 -4.62 12.00
N ARG A 78 37.78 -4.54 13.33
CA ARG A 78 38.94 -4.90 14.16
C ARG A 78 38.73 -6.25 14.81
#